data_AF-A0A8S4QQT4-F1
#
_entry.id   AF-A0A8S4QQT4-F1
#
_cell.length_a   1.000
_cell.length_b   1.000
_cell.length_c   1.000
_cell.angle_alpha   90.00
_cell.angle_beta   90.00
_cell.angle_gamma   90.00
#
_symmetry.space_group_name_H-M   'P 1'
#
loop_
_entity.id
_entity.type
_entity.pdbx_description
1 polymer ?
#
loop_
_entity_poly.entity_id
_entity_poly.type
_entity_poly.pdbx_seq_one_letter_code
_entity_poly.pdbx_strand_id
1 'polypeptide(L)'
;MRSKYEDLDSSFIFLPFGVETLGPRGLEARALFKALSKRVIESTGDPRVGSYLGQRISLAIQRGNAASILGTVPRRGGFEDVLDFI
;
A
#
# COMPACT_ATOMS: atom_id res chain seq x y z
N MET A 1 -6.54 9.20 -19.70
CA MET A 1 -5.35 8.74 -18.94
C MET A 1 -4.37 7.90 -19.76
N ARG A 2 -4.79 7.23 -20.87
CA ARG A 2 -3.93 6.33 -21.67
C ARG A 2 -2.85 7.02 -22.54
N SER A 3 -3.16 8.14 -23.21
CA SER A 3 -2.24 8.74 -24.22
C SER A 3 -0.88 9.22 -23.69
N LYS A 4 -0.75 9.60 -22.40
CA LYS A 4 0.54 10.06 -21.85
C LYS A 4 1.56 8.92 -21.65
N TYR A 5 1.11 7.67 -21.64
CA TYR A 5 1.91 6.51 -21.28
C TYR A 5 1.84 5.39 -22.33
N GLU A 6 1.48 5.73 -23.57
CA GLU A 6 1.39 4.75 -24.68
C GLU A 6 2.70 4.00 -24.90
N ASP A 7 3.86 4.67 -24.76
CA ASP A 7 5.17 4.04 -24.92
C ASP A 7 5.58 3.10 -23.77
N LEU A 8 4.86 3.12 -22.63
CA LEU A 8 5.12 2.23 -21.50
C LEU A 8 4.36 0.90 -21.61
N ASP A 9 3.39 0.81 -22.53
CA ASP A 9 2.45 -0.33 -22.63
C ASP A 9 3.15 -1.63 -23.06
N SER A 10 4.30 -1.55 -23.73
CA SER A 10 5.07 -2.73 -24.15
C SER A 10 5.95 -3.35 -23.07
N SER A 11 6.20 -2.64 -21.96
CA SER A 11 7.20 -3.07 -20.96
C SER A 11 6.73 -2.99 -19.51
N PHE A 12 5.62 -2.30 -19.24
CA PHE A 12 5.11 -2.07 -17.89
C PHE A 12 3.66 -2.50 -17.76
N ILE A 13 3.35 -3.18 -16.65
CA ILE A 13 1.98 -3.55 -16.30
C ILE A 13 1.46 -2.50 -15.32
N PHE A 14 0.40 -1.80 -15.69
CA PHE A 14 -0.32 -0.90 -14.79
C PHE A 14 -1.45 -1.68 -14.12
N LEU A 15 -1.30 -1.98 -12.83
CA LEU A 15 -2.32 -2.66 -12.05
C LEU A 15 -2.67 -1.85 -10.80
N PRO A 16 -3.94 -1.47 -10.59
CA PRO A 16 -4.33 -0.75 -9.39
C PRO A 16 -4.14 -1.63 -8.16
N PHE A 17 -3.40 -1.12 -7.17
CA PHE A 17 -3.21 -1.80 -5.88
C PHE A 17 -4.10 -1.16 -4.84
N GLY A 18 -5.35 -1.63 -4.76
CA GLY A 18 -6.29 -1.25 -3.71
C GLY A 18 -6.07 -2.09 -2.46
N VAL A 19 -5.99 -1.43 -1.30
CA VAL A 19 -6.07 -2.11 -0.01
C VAL A 19 -7.24 -1.53 0.76
N GLU A 20 -8.20 -2.38 1.06
CA GLU A 20 -9.33 -2.04 1.91
C GLU A 20 -8.85 -1.94 3.36
N THR A 21 -9.27 -0.87 4.03
CA THR A 21 -8.78 -0.51 5.36
C THR A 21 -9.23 -1.47 6.46
N LEU A 22 -10.39 -2.11 6.26
CA LEU A 22 -11.06 -2.99 7.22
C LEU A 22 -11.22 -4.44 6.69
N GLY A 23 -10.70 -4.73 5.51
CA GLY A 23 -10.94 -5.99 4.79
C GLY A 23 -9.67 -6.68 4.31
N PRO A 24 -9.74 -7.98 3.99
CA PRO A 24 -8.62 -8.69 3.38
C PRO A 24 -8.29 -8.09 2.02
N ARG A 25 -7.01 -8.12 1.62
CA ARG A 25 -6.60 -7.70 0.27
C ARG A 25 -7.38 -8.51 -0.78
N GLY A 26 -7.88 -7.84 -1.81
CA GLY A 26 -8.52 -8.48 -2.95
C GLY A 26 -7.60 -9.52 -3.61
N LEU A 27 -8.20 -10.50 -4.29
CA LEU A 27 -7.48 -11.63 -4.91
C LEU A 27 -6.39 -11.14 -5.89
N GLU A 28 -6.68 -10.09 -6.66
CA GLU A 28 -5.75 -9.49 -7.62
C GLU A 28 -4.56 -8.80 -6.93
N ALA A 29 -4.82 -8.00 -5.89
CA ALA A 29 -3.78 -7.37 -5.09
C ALA A 29 -2.86 -8.40 -4.42
N ARG A 30 -3.43 -9.54 -3.97
CA ARG A 30 -2.65 -10.66 -3.42
C ARG A 30 -1.79 -11.34 -4.49
N ALA A 31 -2.34 -11.57 -5.68
CA ALA A 31 -1.60 -12.14 -6.80
C ALA A 31 -0.45 -11.24 -7.24
N LEU A 32 -0.69 -9.94 -7.37
CA LEU A 32 0.33 -8.94 -7.67
C LEU A 32 1.43 -8.93 -6.60
N PHE A 33 1.05 -8.87 -5.32
CA PHE A 33 2.01 -8.89 -4.21
C PHE A 33 2.91 -10.13 -4.25
N LYS A 34 2.34 -11.31 -4.54
CA LYS A 34 3.09 -12.56 -4.65
C LYS A 34 4.07 -12.52 -5.84
N ALA A 35 3.62 -12.03 -7.00
CA ALA A 35 4.46 -11.92 -8.19
C ALA A 35 5.63 -10.94 -7.98
N LEU A 36 5.36 -9.78 -7.38
CA LEU A 36 6.39 -8.79 -7.02
C LEU A 36 7.37 -9.35 -6.00
N SER A 37 6.88 -9.96 -4.92
CA SER A 37 7.73 -10.54 -3.88
C SER A 37 8.67 -11.59 -4.47
N LYS A 38 8.15 -12.47 -5.33
CA LYS A 38 8.95 -13.48 -6.03
C LYS A 38 10.04 -12.84 -6.89
N ARG A 39 9.68 -11.90 -7.77
CA ARG A 39 10.65 -11.23 -8.66
C ARG A 39 11.74 -10.49 -7.89
N VAL A 40 11.38 -9.81 -6.81
CA VAL A 40 12.37 -9.09 -6.01
C VAL A 40 13.31 -10.07 -5.32
N ILE A 41 12.81 -11.16 -4.72
CA ILE A 41 13.63 -12.21 -4.13
C ILE A 41 14.59 -12.82 -5.17
N GLU A 42 14.10 -13.14 -6.36
CA GLU A 42 14.92 -13.68 -7.45
C GLU A 42 16.01 -12.70 -7.91
N SER A 43 15.69 -11.41 -7.97
CA SER A 43 16.64 -10.37 -8.39
C SER A 43 17.70 -10.03 -7.35
N THR A 44 17.37 -10.12 -6.05
CA THR A 44 18.29 -9.75 -4.96
C THR A 44 19.02 -10.95 -4.36
N GLY A 45 18.48 -12.16 -4.53
CA GLY A 45 18.94 -13.38 -3.85
C GLY A 45 18.59 -13.43 -2.35
N ASP A 46 17.92 -12.41 -1.80
CA ASP A 46 17.57 -12.36 -0.38
C ASP A 46 16.10 -12.76 -0.18
N PRO A 47 15.82 -13.92 0.45
CA PRO A 47 14.46 -14.41 0.67
C PRO A 47 13.63 -13.53 1.61
N ARG A 48 14.25 -12.64 2.39
CA ARG A 48 13.57 -11.78 3.37
C ARG A 48 12.91 -10.56 2.73
N VAL A 49 13.31 -10.20 1.50
CA VAL A 49 12.85 -8.96 0.87
C VAL A 49 11.34 -8.96 0.60
N GLY A 50 10.75 -10.13 0.32
CA GLY A 50 9.29 -10.27 0.22
C GLY A 50 8.57 -9.87 1.52
N SER A 51 9.11 -10.24 2.67
CA SER A 51 8.57 -9.86 3.98
C SER A 51 8.73 -8.36 4.24
N TYR A 52 9.89 -7.79 3.92
CA TYR A 52 10.11 -6.34 4.06
C TYR A 52 9.19 -5.52 3.17
N LEU A 53 8.91 -5.98 1.94
CA LEU A 53 7.93 -5.34 1.06
C LEU A 53 6.54 -5.32 1.71
N GLY A 54 6.10 -6.45 2.27
CA GLY A 54 4.83 -6.54 2.99
C GLY A 54 4.74 -5.57 4.17
N GLN A 55 5.79 -5.52 5.00
CA GLN A 55 5.86 -4.60 6.14
C GLN A 55 5.80 -3.13 5.71
N ARG A 56 6.54 -2.75 4.67
CA ARG A 56 6.55 -1.37 4.16
C ARG A 56 5.18 -0.94 3.63
N ILE A 57 4.48 -1.83 2.93
CA ILE A 57 3.10 -1.58 2.48
C ILE A 57 2.18 -1.39 3.68
N SER A 58 2.24 -2.28 4.69
CA SER A 58 1.41 -2.17 5.90
C SER A 58 1.66 -0.86 6.67
N LEU A 59 2.91 -0.41 6.76
CA LEU A 59 3.23 0.87 7.40
C LEU A 59 2.73 2.08 6.59
N ALA A 60 2.83 2.02 5.26
CA ALA A 60 2.31 3.08 4.40
C ALA A 60 0.79 3.23 4.54
N ILE A 61 0.05 2.11 4.62
CA ILE A 61 -1.39 2.10 4.84
C ILE A 61 -1.73 2.71 6.19
N GLN A 62 -1.10 2.25 7.28
CA GLN A 62 -1.36 2.79 8.62
C GLN A 62 -1.08 4.29 8.71
N ARG A 63 -0.01 4.77 8.06
CA ARG A 63 0.28 6.22 7.97
C ARG A 63 -0.80 6.98 7.21
N GLY A 64 -1.27 6.44 6.09
CA GLY A 64 -2.38 7.01 5.33
C GLY A 64 -3.66 7.10 6.17
N ASN A 65 -4.00 6.02 6.88
CA ASN A 65 -5.17 5.98 7.76
C ASN A 65 -5.06 7.01 8.90
N ALA A 66 -3.90 7.06 9.57
CA ALA A 66 -3.66 8.03 10.63
C ALA A 66 -3.75 9.47 10.11
N ALA A 67 -3.16 9.77 8.94
CA ALA A 67 -3.27 11.08 8.32
C ALA A 67 -4.72 11.45 7.98
N SER A 68 -5.52 10.52 7.48
CA SER A 68 -6.95 10.73 7.22
C SER A 68 -7.72 11.04 8.49
N ILE A 69 -7.47 10.30 9.58
CA ILE A 69 -8.12 10.54 10.88
C ILE A 69 -7.72 11.91 11.44
N LEU A 70 -6.41 12.18 11.52
CA LEU A 70 -5.90 13.46 12.04
C LEU A 70 -6.33 14.66 11.21
N GLY A 71 -6.53 14.48 9.90
CA GLY A 71 -7.07 15.51 9.02
C GLY A 71 -8.53 15.88 9.32
N THR A 72 -9.27 15.03 10.04
CA THR A 72 -10.66 15.29 10.46
C THR A 72 -10.79 15.87 11.86
N VAL A 73 -9.71 15.84 12.66
CA VAL A 73 -9.70 16.36 14.04
C VAL A 73 -9.48 17.88 14.00
N PRO A 74 -10.27 18.68 14.73
CA PRO A 74 -10.02 20.12 14.86
C PRO A 74 -8.61 20.34 15.43
N ARG A 75 -7.84 21.27 14.86
CA ARG A 75 -6.45 21.59 15.29
C ARG A 75 -6.25 21.93 16.78
N ARG A 76 -7.32 22.03 17.57
CA ARG A 76 -7.31 22.28 19.01
C ARG A 76 -7.41 21.02 19.87
N GLY A 77 -7.76 19.88 19.28
CA GLY A 77 -7.80 18.58 19.93
C GLY A 77 -6.50 17.82 19.72
N GLY A 78 -5.91 17.29 20.79
CA GLY A 78 -4.70 16.48 20.71
C GLY A 78 -4.98 15.11 20.09
N PHE A 79 -3.96 14.25 20.04
CA PHE A 79 -4.16 12.82 19.77
C PHE A 79 -5.09 12.14 20.80
N GLU A 80 -5.24 12.74 21.98
CA GLU A 80 -6.13 12.29 23.05
C GLU A 80 -7.60 12.30 22.59
N ASP A 81 -8.05 13.36 21.92
CA ASP A 81 -9.40 13.49 21.35
C ASP A 81 -9.70 12.43 20.28
N VAL A 82 -8.68 11.87 19.62
CA VAL A 82 -8.83 10.76 18.66
C VAL A 82 -9.12 9.45 19.38
N LEU A 83 -8.44 9.22 20.51
CA LEU A 83 -8.61 8.00 21.30
C LEU A 83 -9.99 7.97 21.97
N ASP A 84 -10.55 9.13 22.31
CA ASP A 84 -11.90 9.25 22.87
C ASP A 84 -13.02 8.87 21.87
N PHE A 85 -12.70 8.74 20.56
CA PHE A 85 -13.66 8.46 19.49
C PHE A 85 -13.63 7.00 18.98
N ILE A 86 -12.72 6.17 19.48
CA ILE A 86 -12.50 4.76 19.04
C ILE A 86 -12.83 3.82 20.19
#